data_AF-A0A1B9NZY3-F1
#
_entry.id   AF-A0A1B9NZY3-F1
#
_cell.length_a   1.000
_cell.length_b   1.000
_cell.length_c   1.000
_cell.angle_alpha   90.00
_cell.angle_beta   90.00
_cell.angle_gamma   90.00
#
_symmetry.space_group_name_H-M   'P 1'
#
loop_
_entity.id
_entity.type
_entity.pdbx_description
1 polymer ?
#
loop_
_entity_poly.entity_id
_entity_poly.type
_entity_poly.pdbx_seq_one_letter_code
_entity_poly.pdbx_strand_id
1 'polypeptide(L)' 'MKVTVQKGEIITDVLFKHTGQDDDQLEIDFYQLNPHVRGDFFMEETMVTIPEVSFKQNIKEVNRSWD' A
#
# COMPACT_ATOMS: atom_id res chain seq x y z
N MET A 1 7.61 2.27 -6.73
CA MET A 1 8.88 2.56 -6.00
C MET A 1 9.47 1.26 -5.45
N LYS A 2 10.80 1.05 -5.40
CA LYS A 2 11.40 -0.16 -4.78
C LYS A 2 11.95 0.14 -3.39
N VAL A 3 11.69 -0.75 -2.44
CA VAL A 3 12.13 -0.64 -1.04
C VAL A 3 12.68 -1.97 -0.56
N THR A 4 13.65 -1.92 0.35
CA THR A 4 14.17 -3.12 1.04
C THR A 4 13.46 -3.20 2.38
N VAL A 5 12.84 -4.34 2.66
CA VAL A 5 12.01 -4.56 3.85
C VAL A 5 12.65 -5.65 4.70
N GLN A 6 12.65 -5.45 6.01
CA GLN A 6 13.29 -6.36 6.95
C GLN A 6 12.41 -7.57 7.25
N LYS A 7 13.06 -8.67 7.61
CA LYS A 7 12.36 -9.87 8.09
C LYS A 7 11.49 -9.53 9.30
N GLY A 8 10.25 -10.02 9.28
CA GLY A 8 9.29 -9.89 10.37
C GLY A 8 8.44 -8.63 10.31
N GLU A 9 8.68 -7.71 9.37
CA GLU A 9 7.76 -6.61 9.12
C GLU A 9 6.44 -7.14 8.52
N ILE A 10 5.33 -6.49 8.87
CA ILE A 10 3.99 -6.81 8.35
C ILE A 10 3.81 -6.07 7.03
N ILE A 11 3.27 -6.76 6.02
CA ILE A 11 3.10 -6.20 4.67
C ILE A 11 2.20 -4.97 4.69
N THR A 12 1.07 -5.03 5.40
CA THR A 12 0.11 -3.93 5.52
C THR A 12 0.73 -2.70 6.17
N ASP A 13 1.51 -2.87 7.25
CA ASP A 13 2.23 -1.76 7.90
C ASP A 13 3.24 -1.11 6.95
N VAL A 14 3.96 -1.91 6.16
CA VAL A 14 4.93 -1.41 5.18
C VAL A 14 4.23 -0.64 4.07
N LEU A 15 3.11 -1.17 3.55
CA LEU A 15 2.28 -0.48 2.57
C LEU A 15 1.79 0.84 3.14
N PHE A 16 1.16 0.84 4.32
CA PHE A 16 0.65 2.03 4.98
C PHE A 16 1.75 3.07 5.23
N LYS A 17 2.94 2.65 5.68
CA LYS A 17 4.09 3.55 5.90
C LYS A 17 4.54 4.27 4.63
N HIS A 18 4.38 3.65 3.46
CA HIS A 18 4.83 4.20 2.18
C HIS A 18 3.72 4.91 1.39
N THR A 19 2.46 4.49 1.53
CA THR A 19 1.33 5.01 0.76
C THR A 19 0.40 5.89 1.58
N GLY A 20 0.43 5.76 2.91
CA GLY A 20 -0.53 6.39 3.83
C GLY A 20 -1.96 5.87 3.68
N GLN A 21 -2.15 4.75 2.97
CA GLN A 21 -3.45 4.16 2.65
C GLN A 21 -3.49 2.71 3.11
N ASP A 22 -4.65 2.32 3.63
CA ASP A 22 -5.01 0.94 3.97
C ASP A 22 -6.18 0.57 3.05
N ASP A 23 -5.89 -0.14 1.96
CA ASP A 23 -6.82 -0.47 0.88
C ASP A 23 -6.52 -1.87 0.35
N ASP A 24 -7.54 -2.74 0.32
CA ASP A 24 -7.45 -4.09 -0.21
C ASP A 24 -6.89 -4.11 -1.65
N GLN A 25 -7.22 -3.10 -2.46
CA GLN A 25 -6.71 -3.02 -3.84
C GLN A 25 -5.20 -2.80 -3.85
N LEU A 26 -4.67 -2.06 -2.87
CA LEU A 26 -3.24 -1.81 -2.74
C LEU A 26 -2.48 -3.09 -2.41
N GLU A 27 -3.04 -3.94 -1.56
CA GLU A 27 -2.49 -5.25 -1.24
C GLU A 27 -2.47 -6.16 -2.47
N ILE A 28 -3.58 -6.21 -3.22
CA ILE A 28 -3.67 -7.00 -4.45
C ILE A 28 -2.59 -6.55 -5.46
N ASP A 29 -2.47 -5.25 -5.70
CA ASP A 29 -1.48 -4.69 -6.61
C ASP A 29 -0.05 -4.99 -6.12
N PHE A 30 0.17 -4.92 -4.80
CA PHE A 30 1.43 -5.28 -4.19
C PHE A 30 1.80 -6.74 -4.46
N TYR A 31 0.88 -7.70 -4.27
CA TYR A 31 1.14 -9.12 -4.53
C TYR A 31 1.33 -9.43 -6.01
N GLN A 32 0.69 -8.68 -6.91
CA GLN A 32 0.91 -8.79 -8.34
C GLN A 32 2.31 -8.32 -8.74
N LEU A 33 2.79 -7.22 -8.14
CA LEU A 33 4.13 -6.67 -8.37
C LEU A 33 5.23 -7.51 -7.72
N ASN A 34 4.92 -8.24 -6.64
CA ASN A 34 5.86 -9.02 -5.85
C ASN A 34 5.41 -10.48 -5.73
N PRO A 35 5.40 -11.25 -6.84
CA PRO A 35 4.90 -12.62 -6.82
C PRO A 35 5.75 -13.59 -5.98
N HIS A 36 6.95 -13.19 -5.56
CA HIS A 36 7.79 -13.94 -4.63
C HIS A 36 7.38 -13.76 -3.16
N VAL A 37 6.61 -12.71 -2.84
CA VAL A 37 6.11 -12.48 -1.48
C VAL A 37 4.79 -13.24 -1.28
N ARG A 38 4.67 -13.91 -0.12
CA ARG A 38 3.52 -14.73 0.26
C ARG A 38 3.26 -14.62 1.76
N GLY A 39 1.99 -14.61 2.15
CA GLY A 39 1.56 -14.45 3.54
C GLY A 39 1.54 -12.99 3.98
N ASP A 40 1.39 -12.75 5.28
CA ASP A 40 1.09 -11.41 5.83
C ASP A 40 2.34 -10.66 6.33
N PHE A 41 3.49 -11.34 6.40
CA PHE A 41 4.76 -10.80 6.91
C PHE A 41 5.94 -11.26 6.05
N PHE A 42 7.02 -10.47 6.07
CA PHE A 42 8.24 -10.80 5.35
C PHE A 42 9.02 -11.91 6.07
N MET A 43 9.17 -13.08 5.44
CA MET A 43 9.90 -14.21 6.02
C MET A 43 11.43 -14.03 6.03
N GLU A 44 11.92 -13.15 5.17
CA GLU A 44 13.32 -12.79 4.98
C GLU A 44 13.43 -11.32 4.57
N GLU A 45 14.64 -10.77 4.67
CA GLU A 45 14.92 -9.45 4.09
C GLU A 45 14.72 -9.52 2.58
N THR A 46 13.81 -8.73 2.04
CA THR A 46 13.47 -8.81 0.61
C THR A 46 13.27 -7.43 0.01
N MET A 47 13.60 -7.32 -1.26
CA MET A 47 13.32 -6.12 -2.05
C MET A 47 11.93 -6.26 -2.68
N VAL A 48 11.08 -5.27 -2.43
CA VAL A 48 9.73 -5.21 -2.99
C VAL A 48 9.46 -3.93 -3.73
N THR A 49 8.52 -4.00 -4.67
CA THR A 49 7.99 -2.85 -5.38
C THR A 49 6.68 -2.42 -4.73
N ILE A 50 6.67 -1.23 -4.15
CA ILE A 50 5.47 -0.59 -3.62
C ILE A 50 4.67 0.00 -4.80
N PRO A 51 3.38 -0.37 -4.94
CA PRO A 51 2.49 0.20 -5.95
C PRO A 51 2.35 1.71 -5.79
N GLU A 52 2.18 2.43 -6.91
CA GLU A 52 1.98 3.87 -6.88
C GLU A 52 0.52 4.18 -6.57
N VAL A 53 0.28 4.75 -5.39
CA VAL A 53 -1.03 5.31 -5.07
C VAL A 53 -1.21 6.63 -5.80
N SER A 54 -2.12 6.63 -6.77
CA SER A 54 -2.67 7.87 -7.28
C SER A 54 -3.50 8.48 -6.15
N PHE A 55 -2.97 9.46 -5.42
CA PHE A 55 -3.77 10.30 -4.54
C PHE A 55 -4.80 11.04 -5.42
N LYS A 56 -5.93 10.40 -5.71
CA LYS A 56 -7.11 11.13 -6.13
C LYS A 56 -7.52 11.90 -4.91
N GLN A 57 -7.08 13.15 -4.84
CA GLN A 57 -7.71 14.17 -4.02
C GLN A 57 -9.18 14.21 -4.44
N ASN A 58 -10.00 13.33 -3.85
CA ASN A 58 -11.45 13.44 -3.87
C ASN A 58 -11.78 14.63 -2.98
N ILE A 59 -11.48 15.83 -3.47
CA ILE A 59 -12.09 17.06 -2.99
C ILE A 59 -13.55 16.93 -3.42
N LYS A 60 -14.33 16.15 -2.66
CA LYS A 60 -15.78 16.34 -2.66
C LYS A 60 -15.96 17.73 -2.04
N GLU A 61 -16.06 18.75 -2.89
CA GLU A 61 -16.61 20.03 -2.47
C GLU A 61 -17.96 19.73 -1.85
N VAL A 62 -18.03 19.88 -0.53
CA VAL A 62 -19.28 19.73 0.21
C VAL A 62 -20.12 20.95 -0.14
N ASN A 63 -20.92 20.86 -1.20
CA ASN A 63 -21.98 21.81 -1.46
C ASN A 63 -23.03 21.67 -0.36
N ARG A 64 -22.85 22.39 0.75
CA ARG A 64 -23.93 22.65 1.72
C ARG A 64 -24.86 23.70 1.12
N SER A 65 -25.83 23.26 0.33
CA SER A 65 -27.02 24.08 0.05
C SER A 65 -28.01 23.87 1.21
N TRP A 66 -28.09 24.85 2.11
CA TRP A 66 -29.26 25.01 2.97
C TRP A 66 -30.14 26.07 2.30
N ASP A 67 -31.16 25.61 1.58
CA ASP A 67 -32.33 26.42 1.20
C ASP A 67 -33.50 25.98 2.09
#